data_AF-A0AAU2K0S9-F1
#
_entry.id   AF-A0AAU2K0S9-F1
#
_cell.length_a   1.000
_cell.length_b   1.000
_cell.length_c   1.000
_cell.angle_alpha   90.00
_cell.angle_beta   90.00
_cell.angle_gamma   90.00
#
_symmetry.space_group_name_H-M   'P 1'
#
loop_
_entity.id
_entity.type
_entity.pdbx_description
1 polymer ?
#
loop_
_entity_poly.entity_id
_entity_poly.type
_entity_poly.pdbx_seq_one_letter_code
_entity_poly.pdbx_strand_id
1 'polypeptide(L)'
;MNRDEALVLIKDVLTDVVPGADAAALAPDENFRDNLEMDSLDFLNFIEALSERTGLALPESDYPALNTLDGCADYVTSRTSVK
;
A
#
# COMPACT_ATOMS: atom_id res chain seq x y z
N MET A 1 5.30 13.77 -0.64
CA MET A 1 5.75 12.73 0.30
C MET A 1 7.00 12.09 -0.30
N ASN A 2 7.99 11.69 0.50
CA ASN A 2 9.14 10.95 -0.03
C ASN A 2 8.86 9.42 -0.03
N ARG A 3 9.70 8.63 -0.70
CA ARG A 3 9.51 7.17 -0.83
C ARG A 3 9.55 6.46 0.52
N ASP A 4 10.41 6.90 1.43
CA ASP A 4 10.58 6.32 2.76
C ASP A 4 9.32 6.53 3.62
N GLU A 5 8.78 7.76 3.62
CA GLU A 5 7.51 8.10 4.27
C GLU A 5 6.34 7.31 3.69
N ALA A 6 6.28 7.15 2.36
CA ALA A 6 5.26 6.35 1.71
C ALA A 6 5.35 4.89 2.16
N LEU A 7 6.54 4.29 2.19
CA LEU A 7 6.76 2.92 2.66
C LEU A 7 6.34 2.73 4.11
N VAL A 8 6.69 3.64 5.01
CA VAL A 8 6.28 3.59 6.41
C VAL A 8 4.75 3.64 6.52
N LEU A 9 4.11 4.54 5.79
CA LEU A 9 2.65 4.67 5.78
C LEU A 9 1.96 3.42 5.22
N ILE A 10 2.47 2.85 4.13
CA ILE A 10 1.92 1.62 3.54
C ILE A 10 2.03 0.46 4.54
N LYS A 11 3.18 0.30 5.20
CA LYS A 11 3.38 -0.73 6.23
C LYS A 11 2.45 -0.55 7.43
N ASP A 12 2.24 0.69 7.87
CA ASP A 12 1.30 1.02 8.94
C ASP A 12 -0.13 0.59 8.57
N VAL A 13 -0.59 0.96 7.37
CA VAL A 13 -1.93 0.59 6.88
C VAL A 13 -2.08 -0.93 6.71
N LEU A 14 -1.06 -1.62 6.19
CA LEU A 14 -1.07 -3.09 6.07
C LEU A 14 -1.21 -3.77 7.44
N THR A 15 -0.50 -3.27 8.45
CA THR A 15 -0.54 -3.83 9.81
C THR A 15 -1.88 -3.55 10.51
N ASP A 16 -2.53 -2.43 10.17
CA ASP A 16 -3.86 -2.06 10.67
C ASP A 16 -4.96 -2.96 10.09
N VAL A 17 -4.89 -3.25 8.78
CA VAL A 17 -5.86 -4.09 8.07
C VAL A 17 -5.63 -5.58 8.33
N VAL A 18 -4.37 -6.02 8.31
CA VAL A 18 -3.98 -7.41 8.59
C VAL A 18 -3.14 -7.44 9.87
N PRO A 19 -3.79 -7.54 11.04
CA PRO A 19 -3.08 -7.64 12.30
C PRO A 19 -2.28 -8.94 12.35
N GLY A 20 -0.95 -8.82 12.34
CA GLY A 20 -0.02 -9.96 12.31
C GLY A 20 0.73 -10.13 10.99
N ALA A 21 0.42 -9.32 9.98
CA ALA A 21 1.23 -9.21 8.76
C ALA A 21 2.65 -8.72 9.10
N ASP A 22 3.67 -9.44 8.64
CA ASP A 22 5.07 -9.02 8.81
C ASP A 22 5.47 -8.02 7.71
N ALA A 23 4.78 -6.88 7.67
CA ALA A 23 5.04 -5.80 6.71
C ALA A 23 6.45 -5.20 6.88
N ALA A 24 7.07 -5.39 8.04
CA ALA A 24 8.46 -4.99 8.29
C ALA A 24 9.45 -5.86 7.49
N ALA A 25 9.24 -7.17 7.45
CA ALA A 25 10.06 -8.12 6.71
C ALA A 25 9.77 -8.15 5.19
N LEU A 26 8.64 -7.60 4.76
CA LEU A 26 8.25 -7.56 3.36
C LEU A 26 9.24 -6.75 2.49
N ALA A 27 9.69 -7.37 1.41
CA ALA A 27 10.54 -6.74 0.40
C ALA A 27 9.73 -5.79 -0.50
N PRO A 28 10.38 -4.78 -1.11
CA PRO A 28 9.71 -3.80 -1.95
C PRO A 28 8.96 -4.42 -3.15
N ASP A 29 9.50 -5.50 -3.71
CA ASP A 29 8.99 -6.19 -4.91
C ASP A 29 8.00 -7.32 -4.59
N GLU A 30 7.70 -7.57 -3.30
CA GLU A 30 6.82 -8.66 -2.88
C GLU A 30 5.34 -8.29 -2.93
N ASN A 31 4.52 -9.26 -3.32
CA ASN A 31 3.09 -9.10 -3.44
C ASN A 31 2.39 -9.27 -2.09
N PHE A 32 1.60 -8.28 -1.68
CA PHE A 32 0.87 -8.30 -0.40
C PHE A 32 -0.07 -9.50 -0.28
N ARG A 33 -0.78 -9.87 -1.34
CA ARG A 33 -1.76 -10.97 -1.29
C ARG A 33 -1.10 -12.33 -1.07
N ASP A 34 0.08 -12.53 -1.65
CA ASP A 34 0.80 -13.79 -1.54
C ASP A 34 1.56 -13.88 -0.21
N ASN A 35 2.25 -12.82 0.19
CA ASN A 35 3.08 -12.82 1.40
C ASN A 35 2.32 -12.60 2.70
N LEU A 36 1.25 -11.80 2.69
CA LEU A 36 0.48 -11.46 3.88
C LEU A 36 -0.83 -12.24 3.97
N GLU A 37 -1.02 -13.23 3.08
CA GLU A 37 -2.25 -14.02 2.97
C GLU A 37 -3.51 -13.13 2.91
N MET A 38 -3.39 -11.94 2.30
CA MET A 38 -4.49 -10.98 2.23
C MET A 38 -5.61 -11.48 1.33
N ASP A 39 -6.82 -11.54 1.89
CA ASP A 39 -8.02 -11.79 1.11
C ASP A 39 -8.43 -10.57 0.28
N SER A 40 -9.38 -10.77 -0.64
CA SER A 40 -9.91 -9.69 -1.49
C SER A 40 -10.51 -8.53 -0.69
N LEU A 41 -11.14 -8.84 0.46
CA LEU A 41 -11.72 -7.86 1.37
C LEU A 41 -10.64 -7.05 2.11
N ASP A 42 -9.58 -7.72 2.59
CA ASP A 42 -8.45 -7.03 3.24
C ASP A 42 -7.77 -6.10 2.24
N PHE A 43 -7.59 -6.55 1.00
CA PHE A 43 -7.04 -5.69 -0.04
C PHE A 43 -7.90 -4.44 -0.29
N LEU A 44 -9.22 -4.58 -0.38
CA LEU A 44 -10.12 -3.44 -0.53
C LEU A 44 -10.01 -2.47 0.65
N ASN A 45 -10.02 -2.98 1.89
CA ASN A 45 -9.84 -2.16 3.10
C ASN A 45 -8.48 -1.44 3.10
N PHE A 46 -7.42 -2.11 2.67
CA PHE A 46 -6.09 -1.53 2.53
C PHE A 46 -6.08 -0.37 1.53
N ILE A 47 -6.69 -0.54 0.36
CA ILE A 47 -6.79 0.53 -0.64
C ILE A 47 -7.60 1.71 -0.12
N GLU A 48 -8.75 1.47 0.52
CA GLU A 48 -9.57 2.54 1.10
C GLU A 48 -8.80 3.31 2.17
N ALA A 49 -8.18 2.62 3.12
CA ALA A 49 -7.39 3.24 4.18
C ALA A 49 -6.17 4.00 3.62
N LEU A 50 -5.47 3.45 2.61
CA LEU A 50 -4.36 4.12 1.95
C LEU A 50 -4.83 5.40 1.22
N SER A 51 -5.96 5.32 0.52
CA SER A 51 -6.62 6.45 -0.14
C SER A 51 -7.00 7.55 0.85
N GLU A 52 -7.59 7.20 1.99
CA GLU A 52 -7.95 8.17 3.03
C GLU A 52 -6.72 8.83 3.68
N ARG A 53 -5.67 8.04 3.96
CA ARG A 53 -4.42 8.53 4.57
C ARG A 53 -3.64 9.46 3.64
N THR A 54 -3.61 9.14 2.34
CA THR A 54 -2.86 9.90 1.33
C THR A 54 -3.69 10.99 0.66
N GLY A 55 -5.03 10.89 0.74
CA GLY A 55 -5.98 11.73 0.02
C GLY A 55 -6.03 11.45 -1.49
N LEU A 56 -5.46 10.34 -1.96
CA LEU A 56 -5.39 9.98 -3.37
C LEU A 56 -6.56 9.07 -3.75
N ALA A 57 -7.22 9.36 -4.87
CA ALA A 57 -8.18 8.43 -5.45
C ALA A 57 -7.45 7.23 -6.06
N LEU A 58 -7.66 6.04 -5.49
CA LEU A 58 -7.10 4.76 -5.94
C LEU A 58 -8.20 3.94 -6.65
N PRO A 59 -8.38 4.07 -7.98
CA PRO A 59 -9.38 3.30 -8.70
C PRO A 59 -8.97 1.83 -8.86
N GLU A 60 -9.96 0.96 -9.08
CA GLU A 60 -9.75 -0.49 -9.30
C GLU A 60 -8.79 -0.80 -10.45
N SER A 61 -8.67 0.10 -11.43
CA SER A 61 -7.71 -0.03 -12.54
C SER A 61 -6.25 0.02 -12.09
N ASP A 62 -5.96 0.66 -10.96
CA ASP A 62 -4.61 0.80 -10.40
C ASP A 62 -4.29 -0.32 -9.39
N TYR A 63 -5.25 -1.16 -8.99
CA TYR A 63 -5.03 -2.24 -8.03
C TYR A 63 -3.87 -3.18 -8.36
N PRO A 64 -3.62 -3.56 -9.64
CA PRO A 64 -2.47 -4.38 -10.00
C PRO A 64 -1.14 -3.68 -9.71
N ALA A 65 -1.08 -2.35 -9.77
CA ALA A 65 0.10 -1.56 -9.45
C ALA A 65 0.26 -1.34 -7.93
N LEU A 66 -0.81 -1.51 -7.15
CA LEU A 66 -0.82 -1.32 -5.70
C LEU A 66 -0.67 -2.65 -4.94
N ASN A 67 -0.19 -3.70 -5.61
CA ASN A 67 -0.01 -5.02 -5.03
C ASN A 67 1.35 -5.20 -4.32
N THR A 68 2.28 -4.24 -4.48
CA THR A 68 3.66 -4.28 -3.99
C THR A 68 3.97 -2.98 -3.27
N LEU A 69 4.94 -3.02 -2.35
CA LEU A 69 5.44 -1.82 -1.67
C LEU A 69 6.01 -0.82 -2.67
N ASP A 70 6.74 -1.30 -3.67
CA ASP A 70 7.33 -0.43 -4.68
C ASP A 70 6.26 0.28 -5.50
N GLY A 71 5.28 -0.47 -5.99
CA GLY A 71 4.21 0.09 -6.81
C GLY A 71 3.35 1.08 -6.03
N CYS A 72 3.01 0.79 -4.78
CA CYS A 72 2.34 1.73 -3.89
C CYS A 72 3.20 2.98 -3.62
N ALA A 73 4.48 2.80 -3.27
CA ALA A 73 5.35 3.93 -2.96
C ALA A 73 5.60 4.81 -4.19
N ASP A 74 5.80 4.23 -5.37
CA ASP A 74 5.94 4.96 -6.63
C ASP A 74 4.65 5.71 -6.97
N TYR A 75 3.49 5.07 -6.82
CA TYR A 75 2.19 5.71 -7.05
C TYR A 75 1.97 6.91 -6.14
N VAL A 76 2.17 6.73 -4.82
CA VAL A 76 1.98 7.78 -3.82
C VAL A 76 2.99 8.90 -3.99
N THR A 77 4.27 8.58 -4.23
CA THR A 77 5.30 9.62 -4.46
C THR A 77 5.06 10.38 -5.75
N SER A 78 4.72 9.70 -6.85
CA SER A 78 4.40 10.33 -8.14
C SER A 78 3.23 11.30 -8.02
N ARG A 79 2.18 10.94 -7.27
CA ARG A 79 0.99 11.78 -7.09
C ARG A 79 1.16 12.90 -6.07
N THR A 80 1.99 12.70 -5.02
CA THR A 80 2.18 13.69 -3.94
C THR A 80 3.42 14.58 -4.13
N SER A 81 4.29 14.27 -5.10
CA SER A 81 5.47 15.08 -5.44
C SER A 81 5.15 16.21 -6.44
N VAL A 82 3.97 16.17 -7.07
CA VAL A 82 3.46 17.30 -7.87
C VAL A 82 2.99 18.38 -6.91
N LYS A 83 3.87 19.33 -6.63
CA LYS A 83 3.57 20.57 -5.92
C LYS A 83 3.66 21.75 -6.88
#